data_AF-A0A2A8BIJ9-F1
#
_entry.id   AF-A0A2A8BIJ9-F1
#
_cell.length_a   1.000
_cell.length_b   1.000
_cell.length_c   1.000
_cell.angle_alpha   90.00
_cell.angle_beta   90.00
_cell.angle_gamma   90.00
#
_symmetry.space_group_name_H-M   'P 1'
#
loop_
_entity.id
_entity.type
_entity.pdbx_description
1 polymer ?
#
loop_
_entity_poly.entity_id
_entity_poly.type
_entity_poly.pdbx_seq_one_letter_code
_entity_poly.pdbx_strand_id
1 'polypeptide(L)'
;MAILLQIIVPLICAIYLFTLYRNSTIGKATFLLAVIIGIFGIENIFQYASLTDHAVYPYWGSLKAVIFILSVVFLFKRTPTPYNN
;
A
#
# COMPACT_ATOMS: atom_id res chain seq x y z
N MET A 1 0.20 -14.94 18.09
CA MET A 1 -1.11 -15.05 17.40
C MET A 1 -1.69 -13.71 16.97
N ALA A 2 -1.70 -12.66 17.81
CA ALA A 2 -2.24 -11.33 17.43
C ALA A 2 -1.51 -10.68 16.23
N ILE A 3 -0.18 -10.77 16.17
CA ILE A 3 0.63 -10.18 15.09
C ILE A 3 0.32 -10.83 13.73
N LEU A 4 0.09 -12.14 13.68
CA LEU A 4 -0.25 -12.84 12.45
C LEU A 4 -1.57 -12.32 11.85
N LEU A 5 -2.57 -12.08 12.71
CA LEU A 5 -3.85 -11.50 12.30
C LEU A 5 -3.68 -10.04 11.85
N GLN A 6 -2.84 -9.28 12.54
CA GLN A 6 -2.47 -7.90 12.18
C GLN A 6 -1.70 -7.80 10.87
N ILE A 7 -1.13 -8.91 10.36
CA ILE A 7 -0.54 -8.98 9.03
C ILE A 7 -1.59 -9.36 7.99
N ILE A 8 -2.29 -10.48 8.21
CA ILE A 8 -3.18 -11.11 7.23
C ILE A 8 -4.38 -10.21 6.89
N VAL A 9 -5.04 -9.65 7.91
CA VAL A 9 -6.26 -8.84 7.73
C VAL A 9 -6.01 -7.62 6.85
N PRO A 10 -5.02 -6.74 7.16
CA PRO A 10 -4.75 -5.59 6.30
C PRO A 10 -4.26 -5.99 4.91
N LEU A 11 -3.51 -7.09 4.75
CA LEU A 11 -3.10 -7.55 3.42
C LEU A 11 -4.31 -7.91 2.54
N ILE A 12 -5.26 -8.67 3.09
CA ILE A 12 -6.49 -9.03 2.38
C ILE A 12 -7.33 -7.78 2.07
N CYS A 13 -7.47 -6.86 3.03
CA CYS A 13 -8.18 -5.60 2.81
C CYS A 13 -7.52 -4.75 1.72
N ALA A 14 -6.19 -4.65 1.69
CA ALA A 14 -5.47 -3.90 0.66
C ALA A 14 -5.71 -4.49 -0.74
N ILE A 15 -5.64 -5.81 -0.89
CA ILE A 15 -5.91 -6.50 -2.17
C ILE A 15 -7.36 -6.30 -2.62
N TYR A 16 -8.31 -6.41 -1.69
CA TYR A 16 -9.72 -6.19 -1.99
C TYR A 16 -10.00 -4.76 -2.45
N LEU A 17 -9.49 -3.77 -1.72
CA LEU A 17 -9.63 -2.35 -2.07
C LEU A 17 -8.96 -2.02 -3.40
N PHE A 18 -7.84 -2.67 -3.72
CA PHE A 18 -7.18 -2.53 -5.02
C PHE A 18 -8.03 -3.11 -6.16
N THR A 19 -8.66 -4.26 -5.92
CA THR A 19 -9.61 -4.87 -6.86
C THR A 19 -10.81 -3.96 -7.08
N LEU A 20 -11.33 -3.37 -6.00
CA LEU A 20 -12.45 -2.44 -6.04
C LEU A 20 -12.06 -1.14 -6.76
N TYR A 21 -10.86 -0.60 -6.54
CA TYR A 21 -10.30 0.52 -7.32
C TYR A 21 -10.33 0.24 -8.83
N ARG A 22 -9.94 -0.97 -9.24
CA ARG A 22 -9.89 -1.35 -10.67
C ARG A 22 -11.28 -1.52 -11.29
N ASN A 23 -12.28 -1.91 -10.49
CA ASN A 23 -13.61 -2.32 -10.97
C ASN A 23 -14.73 -1.31 -10.66
N SER A 24 -14.45 -0.21 -9.95
CA SER A 24 -15.46 0.73 -9.46
C SER A 24 -15.10 2.19 -9.78
N THR A 25 -16.13 3.04 -9.89
CA THR A 25 -16.03 4.48 -10.18
C THR A 25 -15.54 5.33 -9.00
N ILE A 26 -15.40 4.74 -7.81
CA ILE A 26 -14.90 5.42 -6.58
C ILE A 26 -13.36 5.66 -6.63
N GLY A 27 -12.76 5.40 -7.79
CA GLY A 27 -11.38 5.00 -8.07
C GLY A 27 -10.21 5.91 -7.69
N LYS A 28 -10.30 6.78 -6.68
CA LYS A 28 -9.10 7.47 -6.15
C LYS A 28 -8.94 7.32 -4.65
N ALA A 29 -10.04 7.48 -3.91
CA ALA A 29 -10.04 7.29 -2.47
C ALA A 29 -9.74 5.83 -2.08
N THR A 30 -10.32 4.87 -2.80
CA THR A 30 -10.14 3.44 -2.56
C THR A 30 -8.70 2.98 -2.79
N PHE A 31 -8.02 3.55 -3.79
CA PHE A 31 -6.61 3.27 -4.07
C PHE A 31 -5.72 3.80 -2.94
N LEU A 32 -5.93 5.05 -2.50
CA LEU A 32 -5.14 5.64 -1.43
C LEU A 32 -5.32 4.85 -0.12
N LEU A 33 -6.55 4.43 0.18
CA LEU A 33 -6.86 3.59 1.32
C LEU A 33 -6.17 2.22 1.23
N ALA A 34 -6.18 1.59 0.05
CA ALA A 34 -5.47 0.33 -0.20
C ALA A 34 -3.97 0.45 0.08
N VAL A 35 -3.35 1.56 -0.33
CA VAL A 35 -1.92 1.84 -0.11
C VAL A 35 -1.61 2.00 1.38
N ILE A 36 -2.41 2.79 2.11
CA ILE A 36 -2.21 3.00 3.56
C ILE A 36 -2.33 1.67 4.32
N ILE A 37 -3.37 0.89 4.01
CA ILE A 37 -3.59 -0.41 4.65
C ILE A 37 -2.51 -1.42 4.26
N GLY A 38 -2.02 -1.39 3.01
CA GLY A 38 -0.91 -2.22 2.57
C GLY A 38 0.39 -1.92 3.32
N ILE A 39 0.72 -0.63 3.52
CA ILE A 39 1.88 -0.21 4.31
C ILE A 39 1.75 -0.71 5.76
N PHE A 40 0.56 -0.62 6.35
CA PHE A 40 0.31 -1.13 7.70
C PHE A 40 0.52 -2.64 7.80
N GLY A 41 0.05 -3.43 6.82
CA GLY A 41 0.28 -4.87 6.79
C GLY A 41 1.77 -5.23 6.73
N ILE A 42 2.53 -4.55 5.87
CA ILE A 42 3.98 -4.77 5.72
C ILE A 42 4.74 -4.32 6.99
N GLU A 43 4.32 -3.25 7.65
CA GLU A 43 4.91 -2.81 8.90
C GLU A 43 4.82 -3.87 9.99
N ASN A 44 3.67 -4.55 10.09
CA ASN A 44 3.49 -5.67 11.01
C ASN A 44 4.38 -6.87 10.64
N ILE A 45 4.70 -7.08 9.35
CA ILE A 45 5.67 -8.11 8.92
C ILE A 45 7.08 -7.76 9.41
N PHE A 46 7.52 -6.51 9.24
CA PHE A 46 8.84 -6.10 9.72
C PHE A 46 8.94 -6.14 11.24
N GLN A 47 7.87 -5.78 11.95
CA GLN A 47 7.82 -5.93 13.40
C GLN A 47 7.90 -7.41 13.82
N TYR A 48 7.20 -8.30 13.11
CA TYR A 48 7.29 -9.73 13.33
C TYR A 48 8.71 -10.28 13.07
N ALA A 49 9.36 -9.89 11.97
CA ALA A 49 10.72 -10.30 11.64
C ALA A 49 11.76 -9.75 12.65
N SER A 50 11.58 -8.53 13.13
CA SER A 50 12.42 -7.95 14.18
C SER A 50 12.31 -8.70 15.51
N LEU A 51 11.09 -9.15 15.86
CA LEU A 51 10.84 -9.92 17.07
C LEU A 51 11.33 -11.37 16.99
N THR A 52 11.32 -11.97 15.79
CA THR A 52 11.58 -13.41 15.61
C THR A 52 13.02 -13.69 15.19
N ASP A 53 13.55 -12.89 14.26
CA ASP A 53 14.86 -13.09 13.63
C ASP A 53 15.88 -12.00 13.97
N HIS A 54 15.51 -11.04 14.83
CA HIS A 54 16.29 -9.83 15.12
C HIS A 54 16.69 -9.04 13.86
N ALA A 55 15.96 -9.25 12.77
CA ALA A 55 16.18 -8.61 11.49
C ALA A 55 15.50 -7.24 11.49
N VAL A 56 16.31 -6.18 11.49
CA VAL A 56 15.82 -4.81 11.37
C VAL A 56 16.06 -4.34 9.93
N TYR A 57 15.02 -3.82 9.29
CA TYR A 57 15.14 -3.16 7.98
C TYR A 57 15.29 -1.64 8.19
N PRO A 58 16.53 -1.10 8.23
CA PRO A 58 16.77 0.29 8.64
C PRO A 58 16.17 1.31 7.66
N TYR A 59 15.95 0.92 6.41
CA TYR A 59 15.39 1.78 5.37
C TYR A 59 13.86 1.71 5.27
N TRP A 60 13.18 1.01 6.19
CA TRP A 60 11.73 0.84 6.12
C TRP A 60 10.98 2.17 6.09
N GLY A 61 11.37 3.12 6.95
CA GLY A 61 10.77 4.45 6.97
C GLY A 61 10.88 5.18 5.64
N SER A 62 12.05 5.14 5.00
CA SER A 62 12.27 5.73 3.68
C SER A 62 11.49 5.02 2.58
N LEU A 63 11.41 3.68 2.64
CA LEU A 63 10.63 2.89 1.68
C LEU A 63 9.14 3.22 1.76
N LYS A 64 8.57 3.41 2.97
CA LYS A 64 7.18 3.87 3.15
C LYS A 64 6.95 5.21 2.43
N ALA A 65 7.86 6.16 2.60
CA ALA A 65 7.75 7.47 1.96
C ALA A 65 7.80 7.36 0.43
N VAL A 66 8.71 6.55 -0.12
CA VAL A 66 8.82 6.30 -1.56
C VAL A 66 7.55 5.66 -2.11
N ILE A 67 7.01 4.63 -1.45
CA ILE A 67 5.76 3.97 -1.85
C ILE A 67 4.61 4.99 -1.87
N PHE A 68 4.50 5.80 -0.81
CA PHE A 68 3.44 6.81 -0.72
C PHE A 68 3.53 7.86 -1.83
N ILE A 69 4.73 8.40 -2.08
CA ILE A 69 4.97 9.38 -3.15
C ILE A 69 4.66 8.77 -4.52
N LEU A 70 5.13 7.55 -4.80
CA LEU A 70 4.85 6.85 -6.05
C LEU A 70 3.35 6.62 -6.25
N SER A 71 2.64 6.20 -5.21
CA SER A 71 1.18 6.03 -5.26
C SER A 71 0.45 7.33 -5.55
N VAL A 72 0.84 8.44 -4.91
CA VAL A 72 0.27 9.77 -5.18
C VAL A 72 0.58 10.20 -6.61
N VAL A 73 1.84 10.11 -7.04
CA VAL A 73 2.24 10.45 -8.42
C VAL A 73 1.46 9.62 -9.42
N PHE A 74 1.30 8.32 -9.20
CA PHE A 74 0.50 7.44 -10.06
C PHE A 74 -0.97 7.87 -10.14
N LEU A 75 -1.56 8.25 -9.00
CA LEU A 75 -2.96 8.72 -8.94
C LEU A 75 -3.21 10.03 -9.69
N PHE A 76 -2.22 10.92 -9.68
CA PHE A 76 -2.31 12.26 -10.28
C PHE A 76 -1.63 12.37 -11.64
N LYS A 77 -0.96 11.32 -12.12
CA LYS A 77 -0.40 11.27 -13.46
C LYS A 77 -1.55 11.37 -14.47
N ARG A 78 -1.71 12.55 -15.07
CA ARG A 78 -2.64 12.79 -16.17
C ARG A 78 -2.23 11.87 -17.33
N THR A 79 -3.17 11.08 -17.84
CA THR A 79 -3.01 10.50 -19.17
C THR A 79 -2.79 11.65 -20.15
N PRO A 80 -1.71 11.64 -20.96
CA PRO A 80 -1.56 12.63 -22.01
C PRO A 80 -2.78 12.50 -22.92
N THR A 81 -3.61 13.55 -22.96
CA THR A 81 -4.68 13.68 -23.95
C THR A 81 -4.04 13.59 -25.32
N PRO A 82 -4.47 12.68 -26.20
CA PRO A 82 -4.01 12.72 -27.58
C PRO A 82 -4.39 14.09 -28.13
N TYR A 83 -3.40 14.83 -28.62
CA TYR A 83 -3.61 16.10 -29.30
C TYR A 83 -4.40 15.79 -30.57
N ASN A 84 -5.70 16.09 -30.56
CA ASN A 84 -6.56 15.91 -31.71
C ASN A 84 -6.44 17.17 -32.57
N ASN A 85 -5.81 17.03 -33.73
CA ASN A 85 -5.78 18.06 -34.79
C ASN A 85 -7.15 18.18 -35.46
#